data_AF-A0A9D3RX29-F1
#
_entry.id   AF-A0A9D3RX29-F1
#
_cell.length_a   1.000
_cell.length_b   1.000
_cell.length_c   1.000
_cell.angle_alpha   90.00
_cell.angle_beta   90.00
_cell.angle_gamma   90.00
#
_symmetry.space_group_name_H-M   'P 1'
#
loop_
_entity.id
_entity.type
_entity.pdbx_description
1 polymer ?
#
loop_
_entity_poly.entity_id
_entity_poly.type
_entity_poly.pdbx_seq_one_letter_code
_entity_poly.pdbx_strand_id
1 'polypeptide(L)'
;MEEGPGRRVPVHVPAGVRGLHCEHSLLICADSPCFHNGRCRERDEGRSYACECPRGFTGLNCEKKVDKCTSLPCANGGLCVVHSGVPVCSCRAGFTGRRCEININECARGPCANGGTCEDGINDYRCVCPAGFVGRDCATPTDPCAHRPCLGGGTCVAGGDGQPASCACPASLTGPAASTSPPRSPSRPTSSPATPSSGRPWPWAWAWWPSSC
;
A
#
# COMPACT_ATOMS: atom_id res chain seq x y z
N MET A 1 77.34 68.17 -12.41
CA MET A 1 76.97 67.05 -13.30
C MET A 1 75.58 66.64 -12.90
N GLU A 2 74.65 66.85 -13.83
CA GLU A 2 73.22 66.62 -13.69
C GLU A 2 72.88 65.16 -13.41
N GLU A 3 71.80 64.92 -12.65
CA GLU A 3 70.83 63.84 -12.88
C GLU A 3 69.47 64.37 -12.36
N GLY A 4 68.50 64.53 -13.27
CA GLY A 4 67.21 65.20 -13.02
C GLY A 4 66.23 64.41 -12.13
N PRO A 5 65.06 65.00 -11.79
CA PRO A 5 64.08 64.35 -10.93
C PRO A 5 63.42 63.18 -11.68
N GLY A 6 63.79 61.95 -11.30
CA GLY A 6 63.18 60.72 -11.78
C GLY A 6 61.66 60.74 -11.62
N ARG A 7 60.96 60.79 -12.77
CA ARG A 7 59.50 60.79 -12.88
C ARG A 7 58.96 59.47 -12.29
N ARG A 8 58.25 59.54 -11.16
CA ARG A 8 57.49 58.39 -10.63
C ARG A 8 56.37 58.06 -11.60
N VAL A 9 56.50 56.94 -12.31
CA VAL A 9 55.39 56.34 -13.06
C VAL A 9 54.51 55.61 -12.04
N PRO A 10 53.20 55.89 -11.97
CA PRO A 10 52.30 55.12 -11.13
C PRO A 10 52.17 53.71 -11.71
N VAL A 11 52.67 52.72 -11.00
CA VAL A 11 52.45 51.30 -11.31
C VAL A 11 50.99 51.01 -11.01
N HIS A 12 50.24 50.56 -12.02
CA HIS A 12 48.86 50.10 -11.83
C HIS A 12 48.93 48.73 -11.15
N VAL A 13 48.57 48.69 -9.88
CA VAL A 13 48.55 47.47 -9.07
C VAL A 13 47.11 46.93 -9.09
N PRO A 14 46.84 45.77 -9.72
CA PRO A 14 45.51 45.17 -9.72
C PRO A 14 45.05 44.89 -8.28
N ALA A 15 43.75 45.05 -8.03
CA ALA A 15 43.18 44.77 -6.73
C ALA A 15 43.46 43.31 -6.32
N GLY A 16 44.18 43.12 -5.21
CA GLY A 16 44.49 41.79 -4.65
C GLY A 16 45.91 41.62 -4.11
N VAL A 17 46.84 42.54 -4.38
CA VAL A 17 48.22 42.44 -3.86
C VAL A 17 48.53 43.50 -2.81
N ARG A 18 49.14 43.09 -1.69
CA ARG A 18 49.76 43.97 -0.67
C ARG A 18 51.17 43.47 -0.38
N GLY A 19 52.18 44.34 -0.52
CA GLY A 19 53.57 44.05 -0.18
C GLY A 19 54.57 44.75 -1.11
N LEU A 20 55.68 45.26 -0.56
CA LEU A 20 56.76 45.96 -1.29
C LEU A 20 57.94 45.03 -1.68
N HIS A 21 57.79 43.72 -1.51
CA HIS A 21 58.75 42.71 -1.94
C HIS A 21 57.99 41.58 -2.65
N CYS A 22 57.96 41.64 -3.98
CA CYS A 22 57.38 40.62 -4.85
C CYS A 22 58.33 39.41 -4.98
N GLU A 23 58.68 38.78 -3.85
CA GLU A 23 59.56 37.60 -3.84
C GLU A 23 58.98 36.40 -3.09
N HIS A 24 57.72 36.48 -2.64
CA HIS A 24 57.04 35.31 -2.10
C HIS A 24 56.20 34.67 -3.20
N SER A 25 56.78 33.62 -3.77
CA SER A 25 56.16 32.68 -4.68
C SER A 25 54.71 32.45 -4.28
N LEU A 26 53.79 32.64 -5.24
CA LEU A 26 52.36 32.33 -5.16
C LEU A 26 52.18 30.81 -5.04
N LEU A 27 52.69 30.22 -3.96
CA LEU A 27 52.54 28.82 -3.68
C LEU A 27 51.16 28.66 -3.06
N ILE A 28 50.13 28.56 -3.90
CA ILE A 28 48.73 28.41 -3.46
C ILE A 28 48.59 27.21 -2.52
N CYS A 29 49.46 26.20 -2.64
CA CYS A 29 49.50 25.05 -1.73
C CYS A 29 50.17 25.33 -0.37
N ALA A 30 50.92 26.43 -0.19
CA ALA A 30 51.52 26.81 1.08
C ALA A 30 50.46 27.18 2.12
N ASP A 31 49.32 27.72 1.68
CA ASP A 31 48.16 28.02 2.54
C ASP A 31 47.35 26.77 2.93
N SER A 32 47.79 25.59 2.48
CA SER A 32 47.13 24.30 2.76
C SER A 32 45.61 24.31 2.49
N PRO A 33 45.16 24.68 1.28
CA PRO A 33 43.73 24.87 0.99
C PRO A 33 42.91 23.57 1.02
N CYS A 34 43.55 22.40 0.97
CA CYS A 34 42.89 21.09 0.94
C CYS A 34 42.63 20.55 2.36
N PHE A 35 41.36 20.42 2.73
CA PHE A 35 40.94 19.88 4.01
C PHE A 35 41.15 18.37 4.14
N HIS A 36 41.05 17.87 5.38
CA HIS A 36 41.11 16.44 5.74
C HIS A 36 42.38 15.70 5.26
N ASN A 37 43.53 16.40 5.19
CA ASN A 37 44.80 15.89 4.66
C ASN A 37 44.75 15.56 3.15
N GLY A 38 43.94 16.29 2.38
CA GLY A 38 44.00 16.24 0.92
C GLY A 38 45.33 16.74 0.39
N ARG A 39 45.83 16.11 -0.69
CA ARG A 39 47.11 16.48 -1.28
C ARG A 39 46.90 17.62 -2.28
N CYS A 40 47.50 18.77 -2.00
CA CYS A 40 47.47 19.92 -2.90
C CYS A 40 48.46 19.75 -4.05
N ARG A 41 48.04 20.07 -5.28
CA ARG A 41 48.90 20.18 -6.46
C ARG A 41 48.68 21.53 -7.14
N GLU A 42 49.78 22.23 -7.41
CA GLU A 42 49.76 23.45 -8.20
C GLU A 42 49.48 23.14 -9.67
N ARG A 43 48.76 24.04 -10.31
CA ARG A 43 48.31 23.96 -11.70
C ARG A 43 48.53 25.33 -12.35
N ASP A 44 48.60 25.35 -13.68
CA ASP A 44 48.72 26.58 -14.47
C ASP A 44 49.84 27.52 -13.98
N GLU A 45 51.03 26.97 -13.74
CA GLU A 45 52.22 27.73 -13.29
C GLU A 45 51.99 28.45 -11.94
N GLY A 46 51.23 27.84 -11.03
CA GLY A 46 50.93 28.42 -9.72
C GLY A 46 49.80 29.46 -9.73
N ARG A 47 49.05 29.58 -10.84
CA ARG A 47 47.82 30.41 -10.91
C ARG A 47 46.57 29.68 -10.44
N SER A 48 46.61 28.34 -10.38
CA SER A 48 45.51 27.52 -9.88
C SER A 48 46.04 26.33 -9.07
N TYR A 49 45.13 25.61 -8.41
CA TYR A 49 45.46 24.41 -7.65
C TYR A 49 44.38 23.35 -7.82
N ALA A 50 44.72 22.11 -7.50
CA ALA A 50 43.78 21.01 -7.39
C ALA A 50 44.07 20.20 -6.13
N CYS A 51 43.01 19.83 -5.41
CA CYS A 51 43.10 18.94 -4.27
C CYS A 51 42.83 17.49 -4.68
N GLU A 52 43.77 16.60 -4.38
CA GLU A 52 43.53 15.15 -4.42
C GLU A 52 42.91 14.73 -3.09
N CYS A 53 41.59 14.54 -3.11
CA CYS A 53 40.84 14.25 -1.89
C CYS A 53 41.05 12.82 -1.38
N PRO A 54 41.20 12.63 -0.06
CA PRO A 54 41.23 11.31 0.54
C PRO A 54 39.90 10.58 0.33
N ARG A 55 39.93 9.25 0.46
CA ARG A 55 38.72 8.42 0.35
C ARG A 55 37.64 8.90 1.33
N GLY A 56 36.45 9.16 0.81
CA GLY A 56 35.31 9.61 1.62
C GLY A 56 35.13 11.13 1.68
N PHE A 57 35.94 11.90 0.96
CA PHE A 57 35.79 13.36 0.82
C PHE A 57 35.72 13.78 -0.65
N THR A 58 35.07 14.91 -0.90
CA THR A 58 34.85 15.53 -2.20
C THR A 58 34.68 17.04 -2.03
N GLY A 59 34.46 17.76 -3.12
CA GLY A 59 34.48 19.24 -3.15
C GLY A 59 35.80 19.78 -3.67
N LEU A 60 35.86 21.09 -3.89
CA LEU A 60 37.04 21.75 -4.46
C LEU A 60 38.25 21.62 -3.52
N ASN A 61 37.97 21.70 -2.22
CA ASN A 61 38.95 21.70 -1.14
C ASN A 61 38.81 20.45 -0.26
N CYS A 62 38.11 19.42 -0.72
CA CYS A 62 37.81 18.21 0.06
C CYS A 62 36.94 18.48 1.31
N GLU A 63 36.21 19.59 1.32
CA GLU A 63 35.39 20.04 2.46
C GLU A 63 34.12 19.22 2.66
N LYS A 64 33.68 18.47 1.64
CA LYS A 64 32.43 17.70 1.68
C LYS A 64 32.74 16.24 1.96
N LYS A 65 32.08 15.67 2.97
CA LYS A 65 32.07 14.22 3.15
C LYS A 65 31.23 13.57 2.04
N VAL A 66 31.77 12.52 1.41
CA VAL A 66 31.02 11.72 0.43
C VAL A 66 29.95 10.95 1.17
N ASP A 67 28.69 11.32 0.93
CA ASP A 67 27.56 10.53 1.35
C ASP A 67 27.31 9.40 0.35
N LYS A 68 27.66 8.17 0.77
CA LYS A 68 27.44 6.96 -0.02
C LYS A 68 25.96 6.67 -0.24
N CYS A 69 25.06 7.23 0.57
CA CYS A 69 23.63 7.04 0.44
C CYS A 69 22.99 7.93 -0.64
N THR A 70 23.65 9.01 -1.04
CA THR A 70 23.14 9.86 -2.13
C THR A 70 23.12 9.12 -3.48
N SER A 71 24.05 8.19 -3.71
CA SER A 71 24.10 7.39 -4.95
C SER A 71 23.13 6.19 -4.95
N LEU A 72 22.56 5.84 -3.79
CA LEU A 72 21.60 4.75 -3.64
C LEU A 72 20.41 5.19 -2.78
N PRO A 73 19.51 6.03 -3.32
CA PRO A 73 18.31 6.44 -2.59
C PRO A 73 17.36 5.26 -2.43
N CYS A 74 17.11 4.85 -1.18
CA CYS A 74 16.18 3.78 -0.84
C CYS A 74 14.72 4.25 -1.02
N ALA A 75 13.90 3.44 -1.68
CA ALA A 75 12.48 3.66 -1.90
C ALA A 75 11.64 3.13 -0.71
N ASN A 76 10.34 3.44 -0.72
CA ASN A 76 9.34 2.90 0.21
C ASN A 76 9.70 3.04 1.71
N GLY A 77 10.40 4.14 2.05
CA GLY A 77 10.84 4.41 3.42
C GLY A 77 11.95 3.50 3.93
N GLY A 78 12.66 2.80 3.04
CA GLY A 78 13.86 2.05 3.37
C GLY A 78 14.97 2.93 3.93
N LEU A 79 15.79 2.38 4.82
CA LEU A 79 16.90 3.09 5.46
C LEU A 79 18.20 2.78 4.71
N CYS A 80 18.90 3.82 4.25
CA CYS A 80 20.26 3.61 3.73
C CYS A 80 21.23 3.46 4.90
N VAL A 81 21.96 2.35 4.90
CA VAL A 81 23.03 2.06 5.85
C VAL A 81 24.31 1.74 5.10
N VAL A 82 25.46 2.11 5.66
CA VAL A 82 26.75 1.74 5.09
C VAL A 82 27.27 0.50 5.80
N HIS A 83 27.35 -0.62 5.09
CA HIS A 83 27.89 -1.88 5.60
C HIS A 83 29.23 -2.16 4.92
N SER A 84 30.31 -2.27 5.70
CA SER A 84 31.67 -2.53 5.19
C SER A 84 32.12 -1.57 4.07
N GLY A 85 31.69 -0.30 4.15
CA GLY A 85 32.03 0.74 3.16
C GLY A 85 31.17 0.73 1.89
N VAL A 86 30.18 -0.14 1.79
CA VAL A 86 29.21 -0.22 0.68
C VAL A 86 27.84 0.30 1.17
N PRO A 87 27.17 1.20 0.42
CA PRO A 87 25.80 1.60 0.76
C PRO A 87 24.83 0.46 0.45
N VAL A 88 23.99 0.12 1.42
CA VAL A 88 22.96 -0.93 1.31
C VAL A 88 21.66 -0.37 1.86
N CYS A 89 20.55 -0.65 1.17
CA CYS A 89 19.23 -0.32 1.67
C CYS A 89 18.71 -1.41 2.60
N SER A 90 18.39 -1.04 3.83
CA SER A 90 17.62 -1.87 4.76
C SER A 90 16.14 -1.63 4.52
N CYS A 91 15.47 -2.64 3.97
CA CYS A 91 14.07 -2.54 3.58
C CYS A 91 13.12 -2.70 4.77
N ARG A 92 12.03 -1.95 4.74
CA ARG A 92 10.90 -2.19 5.64
C ARG A 92 10.24 -3.53 5.28
N ALA A 93 9.53 -4.10 6.25
CA ALA A 93 8.73 -5.30 6.02
C ALA A 93 7.76 -5.08 4.84
N GLY A 94 7.56 -6.11 4.01
CA GLY A 94 6.77 -6.03 2.78
C GLY A 94 7.54 -5.53 1.54
N PHE A 95 8.78 -5.06 1.67
CA PHE A 95 9.57 -4.60 0.52
C PHE A 95 10.88 -5.38 0.33
N THR A 96 11.33 -5.46 -0.92
CA THR A 96 12.58 -6.09 -1.33
C THR A 96 13.21 -5.36 -2.52
N GLY A 97 14.34 -5.85 -3.00
CA GLY A 97 15.14 -5.23 -4.06
C GLY A 97 16.31 -4.40 -3.52
N ARG A 98 17.21 -3.98 -4.42
CA ARG A 98 18.45 -3.27 -4.05
C ARG A 98 18.17 -1.92 -3.40
N ARG A 99 17.05 -1.31 -3.75
CA ARG A 99 16.58 -0.01 -3.27
C ARG A 99 15.25 -0.14 -2.53
N CYS A 100 14.81 -1.34 -2.16
CA CYS A 100 13.49 -1.56 -1.54
C CYS A 100 12.32 -1.12 -2.42
N GLU A 101 12.51 -1.20 -3.74
CA GLU A 101 11.58 -0.73 -4.77
C GLU A 101 10.48 -1.75 -5.11
N ILE A 102 10.65 -3.01 -4.69
CA ILE A 102 9.76 -4.10 -5.04
C ILE A 102 8.85 -4.38 -3.84
N ASN A 103 7.52 -4.28 -4.04
CA ASN A 103 6.56 -4.82 -3.07
C ASN A 103 6.60 -6.36 -3.12
N ILE A 104 6.69 -7.00 -1.96
CA ILE A 104 6.61 -8.46 -1.87
C ILE A 104 5.18 -8.85 -2.19
N ASN A 105 5.01 -9.80 -3.11
CA ASN A 105 3.69 -10.29 -3.48
C ASN A 105 3.25 -11.36 -2.48
N GLU A 106 2.41 -10.98 -1.51
CA GLU A 106 1.88 -11.92 -0.51
C GLU A 106 0.86 -12.90 -1.12
N CYS A 107 0.25 -12.55 -2.24
CA CYS A 107 -0.66 -13.41 -3.00
C CYS A 107 0.04 -14.53 -3.79
N ALA A 108 1.37 -14.50 -3.93
CA ALA A 108 2.12 -15.46 -4.76
C ALA A 108 1.96 -16.93 -4.32
N ARG A 109 1.61 -17.16 -3.04
CA ARG A 109 1.36 -18.50 -2.50
C ARG A 109 -0.10 -18.94 -2.55
N GLY A 110 -1.00 -18.10 -3.07
CA GLY A 110 -2.43 -18.37 -3.14
C GLY A 110 -3.09 -18.57 -1.76
N PRO A 111 -3.04 -17.58 -0.85
CA PRO A 111 -3.56 -17.73 0.50
C PRO A 111 -5.10 -17.78 0.58
N CYS A 112 -5.82 -17.43 -0.49
CA CYS A 112 -7.29 -17.40 -0.51
C CYS A 112 -7.85 -18.74 -0.97
N ALA A 113 -8.59 -19.41 -0.09
CA ALA A 113 -9.27 -20.68 -0.34
C ALA A 113 -10.61 -20.49 -1.10
N ASN A 114 -11.19 -21.60 -1.52
CA ASN A 114 -12.56 -21.69 -2.06
C ASN A 114 -12.86 -20.75 -3.24
N GLY A 115 -11.84 -20.45 -4.06
CA GLY A 115 -11.98 -19.53 -5.20
C GLY A 115 -12.00 -18.04 -4.83
N GLY A 116 -11.55 -17.69 -3.62
CA GLY A 116 -11.37 -16.30 -3.22
C GLY A 116 -10.33 -15.57 -4.08
N THR A 117 -10.58 -14.28 -4.32
CA THR A 117 -9.64 -13.42 -5.06
C THR A 117 -8.67 -12.77 -4.08
N CYS A 118 -7.36 -12.89 -4.35
CA CYS A 118 -6.33 -12.29 -3.51
C CYS A 118 -5.97 -10.88 -3.98
N GLU A 119 -5.98 -9.94 -3.06
CA GLU A 119 -5.51 -8.57 -3.23
C GLU A 119 -4.20 -8.40 -2.46
N ASP A 120 -3.14 -8.02 -3.18
CA ASP A 120 -1.82 -7.78 -2.61
C ASP A 120 -1.81 -6.50 -1.76
N GLY A 121 -1.14 -6.55 -0.62
CA GLY A 121 -1.00 -5.43 0.31
C GLY A 121 0.47 -5.09 0.54
N ILE A 122 0.77 -4.32 1.59
CA ILE A 122 2.16 -4.10 2.02
C ILE A 122 2.40 -4.95 3.26
N ASN A 123 3.23 -5.98 3.13
CA ASN A 123 3.47 -6.94 4.23
C ASN A 123 2.18 -7.61 4.72
N ASP A 124 1.17 -7.68 3.85
CA ASP A 124 -0.16 -8.16 4.18
C ASP A 124 -0.93 -8.50 2.89
N TYR A 125 -2.04 -9.22 3.02
CA TYR A 125 -2.92 -9.51 1.90
C TYR A 125 -4.38 -9.48 2.35
N ARG A 126 -5.28 -9.26 1.39
CA ARG A 126 -6.72 -9.34 1.62
C ARG A 126 -7.35 -10.35 0.67
N CYS A 127 -8.16 -11.25 1.19
CA CYS A 127 -8.99 -12.11 0.37
C CYS A 127 -10.39 -11.53 0.21
N VAL A 128 -10.87 -11.45 -1.01
CA VAL A 128 -12.28 -11.21 -1.33
C VAL A 128 -12.95 -12.57 -1.46
N CYS A 129 -13.75 -12.90 -0.45
CA CYS A 129 -14.40 -14.20 -0.35
C CYS A 129 -15.64 -14.27 -1.26
N PRO A 130 -15.86 -15.42 -1.93
CA PRO A 130 -17.10 -15.68 -2.63
C PRO A 130 -18.25 -15.86 -1.62
N ALA A 131 -19.48 -15.74 -2.11
CA ALA A 131 -20.67 -15.91 -1.29
C ALA A 131 -20.65 -17.28 -0.58
N GLY A 132 -20.99 -17.28 0.71
CA GLY A 132 -20.98 -18.49 1.53
C GLY A 132 -19.63 -18.80 2.17
N PHE A 133 -18.58 -17.97 2.02
CA PHE A 133 -17.30 -18.13 2.72
C PHE A 133 -16.88 -16.85 3.45
N VAL A 134 -16.23 -17.01 4.59
CA VAL A 134 -15.74 -15.95 5.48
C VAL A 134 -14.35 -16.29 6.03
N GLY A 135 -13.76 -15.32 6.73
CA GLY A 135 -12.41 -15.43 7.30
C GLY A 135 -11.37 -14.71 6.44
N ARG A 136 -10.15 -14.60 6.98
CA ARG A 136 -9.04 -13.89 6.32
C ARG A 136 -8.61 -14.56 5.00
N ASP A 137 -8.73 -15.88 4.96
CA ASP A 137 -8.32 -16.77 3.87
C ASP A 137 -9.53 -17.40 3.16
N CYS A 138 -10.75 -17.00 3.48
CA CYS A 138 -11.99 -17.59 2.95
C CYS A 138 -12.12 -19.11 3.18
N ALA A 139 -11.39 -19.67 4.15
CA ALA A 139 -11.41 -21.10 4.42
C ALA A 139 -12.70 -21.55 5.13
N THR A 140 -13.36 -20.63 5.85
CA THR A 140 -14.51 -20.98 6.68
C THR A 140 -15.82 -20.78 5.91
N PRO A 141 -16.65 -21.82 5.74
CA PRO A 141 -18.00 -21.63 5.20
C PRO A 141 -18.84 -20.80 6.18
N THR A 142 -19.67 -19.91 5.63
CA THR A 142 -20.61 -19.10 6.41
C THR A 142 -21.70 -20.02 6.94
N ASP A 143 -22.03 -19.92 8.23
CA ASP A 143 -23.24 -20.55 8.77
C ASP A 143 -24.42 -19.58 8.62
N PRO A 144 -25.33 -19.80 7.66
CA PRO A 144 -26.48 -18.93 7.46
C PRO A 144 -27.50 -19.02 8.61
N CYS A 145 -27.36 -19.99 9.53
CA CYS A 145 -28.22 -20.18 10.70
C CYS A 145 -27.64 -19.55 11.99
N ALA A 146 -26.41 -19.03 11.98
CA ALA A 146 -25.73 -18.52 13.17
C ALA A 146 -26.49 -17.39 13.90
N HIS A 147 -27.21 -16.54 13.17
CA HIS A 147 -27.99 -15.44 13.74
C HIS A 147 -29.46 -15.80 14.02
N ARG A 148 -29.81 -17.09 14.01
CA ARG A 148 -31.17 -17.58 14.28
C ARG A 148 -32.24 -16.84 13.45
N PRO A 149 -32.15 -16.85 12.10
CA PRO A 149 -33.05 -16.10 11.23
C PRO A 149 -34.51 -16.56 11.30
N CYS A 150 -34.77 -17.77 11.78
CA CYS A 150 -36.12 -18.31 11.93
C CYS A 150 -36.76 -17.86 13.26
N LEU A 151 -37.91 -17.19 13.17
CA LEU A 151 -38.72 -16.77 14.30
C LEU A 151 -39.81 -17.82 14.61
N GLY A 152 -40.60 -17.60 15.66
CA GLY A 152 -41.80 -18.41 15.93
C GLY A 152 -41.57 -19.90 16.24
N GLY A 153 -40.35 -20.32 16.55
CA GLY A 153 -40.00 -21.72 16.80
C GLY A 153 -39.71 -22.54 15.54
N GLY A 154 -39.52 -21.90 14.38
CA GLY A 154 -39.04 -22.57 13.17
C GLY A 154 -37.59 -23.05 13.30
N THR A 155 -37.29 -24.22 12.73
CA THR A 155 -35.93 -24.78 12.69
C THR A 155 -35.20 -24.26 11.46
N CYS A 156 -34.05 -23.61 11.65
CA CYS A 156 -33.20 -23.19 10.54
C CYS A 156 -32.51 -24.40 9.91
N VAL A 157 -32.57 -24.47 8.58
CA VAL A 157 -31.92 -25.51 7.77
C VAL A 157 -30.93 -24.80 6.85
N ALA A 158 -29.63 -25.06 7.05
CA ALA A 158 -28.60 -24.56 6.17
C ALA A 158 -28.81 -25.13 4.76
N GLY A 159 -28.85 -24.27 3.75
CA GLY A 159 -28.89 -24.72 2.36
C GLY A 159 -27.54 -25.35 1.99
N GLY A 160 -27.57 -26.57 1.44
CA GLY A 160 -26.39 -27.14 0.78
C GLY A 160 -26.12 -26.43 -0.55
N ASP A 161 -24.89 -26.54 -1.06
CA ASP A 161 -24.52 -26.19 -2.44
C ASP A 161 -24.82 -24.73 -2.85
N GLY A 162 -24.60 -23.78 -1.94
CA GLY A 162 -24.76 -22.34 -2.24
C GLY A 162 -26.20 -21.84 -2.19
N GLN A 163 -27.16 -22.65 -1.74
CA GLN A 163 -28.52 -22.18 -1.46
C GLN A 163 -28.58 -21.43 -0.11
N PRO A 164 -29.38 -20.34 -0.02
CA PRO A 164 -29.59 -19.62 1.23
C PRO A 164 -30.30 -20.51 2.28
N ALA A 165 -30.09 -20.23 3.56
CA ALA A 165 -30.82 -20.92 4.64
C ALA A 165 -32.34 -20.80 4.45
N SER A 166 -33.04 -21.87 4.81
CA SER A 166 -34.50 -21.90 4.84
C SER A 166 -35.00 -22.20 6.25
N CYS A 167 -36.24 -21.82 6.54
CA CYS A 167 -36.88 -22.09 7.82
C CYS A 167 -37.93 -23.21 7.67
N ALA A 168 -37.71 -24.33 8.35
CA ALA A 168 -38.73 -25.35 8.53
C ALA A 168 -39.77 -24.85 9.55
N CYS A 169 -40.96 -24.50 9.06
CA CYS A 169 -42.03 -23.93 9.88
C CYS A 169 -42.82 -25.04 10.61
N PRO A 170 -43.26 -24.82 11.87
CA PRO A 170 -44.30 -25.62 12.49
C PRO A 170 -45.61 -25.51 11.70
N ALA A 171 -46.54 -26.48 11.83
CA ALA A 171 -47.81 -26.55 11.09
C ALA A 171 -48.70 -25.30 11.19
N SER A 172 -48.39 -24.38 12.11
CA SER A 172 -49.14 -23.15 12.38
C SER A 172 -48.42 -21.88 11.91
N LEU A 173 -47.35 -21.97 11.12
CA LEU A 173 -46.62 -20.81 10.61
C LEU A 173 -46.23 -21.00 9.13
N THR A 174 -46.14 -19.90 8.40
CA THR A 174 -45.73 -19.82 6.99
C THR A 174 -44.80 -18.61 6.78
N GLY A 175 -44.14 -18.56 5.61
CA GLY A 175 -43.26 -17.46 5.21
C GLY A 175 -41.76 -17.68 5.50
N PRO A 176 -40.88 -16.84 4.93
CA PRO A 176 -39.43 -17.07 4.89
C PRO A 176 -38.73 -16.99 6.25
N ALA A 177 -39.35 -16.35 7.25
CA ALA A 177 -38.83 -16.25 8.62
C ALA A 177 -39.68 -17.03 9.64
N ALA A 178 -40.62 -17.88 9.20
CA ALA A 178 -41.60 -18.54 10.09
C ALA A 178 -42.34 -17.57 11.03
N SER A 179 -42.77 -16.42 10.50
CA SER A 179 -43.39 -15.34 11.29
C SER A 179 -44.89 -15.15 11.01
N THR A 180 -45.43 -15.75 9.96
CA THR A 180 -46.81 -15.53 9.55
C THR A 180 -47.67 -16.69 10.01
N SER A 181 -48.70 -16.45 10.82
CA SER A 181 -49.73 -17.46 11.10
C SER A 181 -50.60 -17.69 9.85
N PRO A 182 -50.97 -18.95 9.52
CA PRO A 182 -51.83 -19.23 8.39
C PRO A 182 -53.16 -18.49 8.56
N PRO A 183 -53.81 -18.07 7.46
CA PRO A 183 -55.12 -17.49 7.54
C PRO A 183 -56.04 -18.47 8.27
N ARG A 184 -56.77 -17.98 9.28
CA ARG A 184 -57.84 -18.76 9.91
C ARG A 184 -58.69 -19.33 8.78
N SER A 185 -58.76 -20.66 8.68
CA SER A 185 -59.70 -21.31 7.76
C SER A 185 -61.06 -20.65 7.96
N PRO A 186 -61.79 -20.27 6.90
CA PRO A 186 -63.15 -19.82 7.08
C PRO A 186 -63.89 -20.92 7.82
N SER A 187 -64.41 -20.57 9.00
CA SER A 187 -65.24 -21.46 9.81
C SER A 187 -66.30 -22.05 8.88
N ARG A 188 -66.27 -23.39 8.76
CA ARG A 188 -67.24 -24.17 7.99
C ARG A 188 -68.63 -23.63 8.31
N PRO A 189 -69.40 -23.10 7.34
CA PRO A 189 -70.77 -22.70 7.62
C PRO A 189 -71.49 -23.94 8.14
N THR A 190 -72.01 -23.86 9.36
CA THR A 190 -72.92 -24.85 9.92
C THR A 190 -74.13 -24.93 8.99
N SER A 191 -74.13 -25.93 8.11
CA SER A 191 -75.24 -26.25 7.23
C SER A 191 -76.39 -26.77 8.09
N SER A 192 -77.37 -25.91 8.39
CA SER A 192 -78.73 -26.36 8.66
C SER A 192 -79.44 -26.58 7.32
N PRO A 193 -80.22 -27.66 7.14
CA PRO A 193 -80.86 -27.95 5.87
C PRO A 193 -82.05 -27.00 5.66
N ALA A 194 -81.92 -26.08 4.70
CA ALA A 194 -83.06 -25.39 4.14
C ALA A 194 -83.46 -26.08 2.83
N THR A 195 -84.73 -26.48 2.78
CA THR A 195 -85.45 -27.10 1.66
C THR A 195 -85.38 -26.31 0.34
N PRO A 196 -85.61 -26.96 -0.81
CA PRO A 196 -85.15 -26.51 -2.10
C PRO A 196 -86.12 -25.50 -2.75
N SER A 197 -85.59 -24.39 -3.24
CA SER A 197 -86.29 -23.55 -4.23
C SER A 197 -85.47 -23.50 -5.53
N SER A 198 -86.02 -24.17 -6.54
CA SER A 198 -85.76 -24.10 -7.98
C SER A 198 -84.90 -22.94 -8.50
N GLY A 199 -83.78 -23.28 -9.13
CA GLY A 199 -83.00 -22.37 -9.98
C GLY A 199 -81.95 -23.14 -10.78
N ARG A 200 -82.15 -23.23 -12.10
CA ARG A 200 -81.42 -24.04 -13.10
C ARG A 200 -80.02 -23.46 -13.45
N PRO A 201 -79.16 -24.18 -14.22
CA PRO A 201 -77.75 -24.37 -13.86
C PRO A 201 -76.73 -23.87 -14.91
N TRP A 202 -75.43 -24.07 -14.59
CA TRP A 202 -74.24 -24.19 -15.47
C TRP A 202 -73.46 -22.90 -15.81
N PRO A 203 -72.14 -22.96 -16.15
CA PRO A 203 -71.16 -24.02 -15.86
C PRO A 203 -69.67 -23.59 -15.63
N TRP A 204 -68.88 -24.58 -15.20
CA TRP A 204 -67.43 -24.82 -15.37
C TRP A 204 -66.43 -23.64 -15.22
N ALA A 205 -65.59 -23.73 -14.19
CA ALA A 205 -64.19 -23.33 -14.28
C ALA A 205 -63.35 -24.23 -13.37
N TRP A 206 -62.74 -25.24 -13.98
CA TRP A 206 -61.63 -25.96 -13.38
C TRP A 206 -60.42 -25.03 -13.40
N ALA A 207 -59.87 -24.72 -12.24
CA ALA A 207 -58.51 -24.18 -12.13
C ALA A 207 -57.75 -25.03 -11.12
N TRP A 208 -57.10 -26.06 -11.65
CA TRP A 208 -55.98 -26.72 -11.01
C TRP A 208 -54.87 -25.69 -10.86
N TRP A 209 -54.46 -25.42 -9.63
CA TRP A 209 -53.15 -24.83 -9.35
C TRP A 209 -52.23 -25.95 -8.86
N PRO A 210 -51.06 -26.17 -9.49
CA PRO A 210 -49.98 -26.89 -8.85
C PRO A 210 -49.30 -25.91 -7.89
N SER A 211 -49.58 -26.04 -6.59
CA SER A 211 -48.87 -25.32 -5.54
C SER A 211 -47.49 -25.92 -5.35
N SER A 212 -46.53 -25.42 -6.13
CA SER A 212 -45.30 -24.96 -5.51
C SER A 212 -45.62 -23.61 -4.89
N CYS A 213 -45.69 -23.62 -3.55
CA CYS A 213 -46.25 -22.60 -2.65
C CYS A 213 -47.78 -22.48 -2.65
#